data_AF-A0A432CQU8-F1
#
_entry.id   AF-A0A432CQU8-F1
#
_cell.length_a   1.000
_cell.length_b   1.000
_cell.length_c   1.000
_cell.angle_alpha   90.00
_cell.angle_beta   90.00
_cell.angle_gamma   90.00
#
_symmetry.space_group_name_H-M   'P 1'
#
loop_
_entity.id
_entity.type
_entity.pdbx_description
1 polymer ?
#
loop_
_entity_poly.entity_id
_entity_poly.type
_entity_poly.pdbx_seq_one_letter_code
_entity_poly.pdbx_strand_id
1 'polypeptide(L)' 'MDIILKNVKKKDFPLLKSLAKSLGFEIVKEENPYNPEFVKEILEAEQSIKNGKGIKMTMEEIRALCK' A
#
# COMPACT_ATOMS: atom_id res chain seq x y z
N MET A 1 9.23 -12.39 -13.88
CA MET A 1 8.73 -13.19 -12.73
C MET A 1 9.41 -12.62 -11.51
N ASP A 2 8.68 -11.87 -10.70
CA ASP A 2 9.23 -11.15 -9.55
C ASP A 2 9.20 -12.02 -8.29
N ILE A 3 10.30 -12.04 -7.55
CA ILE A 3 10.47 -12.87 -6.36
C ILE A 3 10.49 -11.97 -5.12
N ILE A 4 9.52 -12.17 -4.23
CA ILE A 4 9.39 -11.40 -2.99
C ILE A 4 9.78 -12.29 -1.81
N LEU A 5 10.83 -11.90 -1.07
CA LEU A 5 11.26 -12.58 0.14
C LEU A 5 10.56 -11.99 1.38
N LYS A 6 9.63 -12.74 1.98
CA LYS A 6 8.97 -12.35 3.24
C LYS A 6 9.76 -12.87 4.45
N ASN A 7 9.67 -12.14 5.57
CA ASN A 7 10.26 -12.51 6.88
C ASN A 7 11.81 -12.59 6.93
N VAL A 8 12.49 -11.75 6.16
CA VAL A 8 13.95 -11.64 6.19
C VAL A 8 14.40 -10.92 7.46
N LYS A 9 15.25 -11.57 8.27
CA LYS A 9 15.85 -10.91 9.44
C LYS A 9 16.96 -9.97 8.98
N LYS A 10 17.12 -8.82 9.66
CA LYS A 10 18.18 -7.84 9.35
C LYS A 10 19.60 -8.44 9.37
N LYS A 11 19.81 -9.51 10.15
CA LYS A 11 21.10 -10.21 10.28
C LYS A 11 21.54 -10.91 8.99
N ASP A 12 20.57 -11.33 8.17
CA ASP A 12 20.84 -12.12 6.95
C ASP A 12 21.02 -11.21 5.72
N PHE A 13 20.83 -9.89 5.88
CA PHE A 13 20.97 -8.91 4.80
C PHE A 13 22.37 -8.90 4.14
N PRO A 14 23.50 -9.03 4.87
CA PRO A 14 24.83 -9.10 4.25
C PRO A 14 25.00 -10.33 3.35
N LEU A 15 24.41 -11.47 3.74
CA LEU A 15 24.42 -12.71 2.95
C LEU A 15 23.57 -12.60 1.70
N LEU A 16 22.40 -11.97 1.80
CA LEU A 16 21.56 -11.72 0.62
C LEU A 16 22.25 -10.76 -0.36
N LYS A 17 22.95 -9.74 0.15
CA LYS A 17 23.71 -8.80 -0.69
C LYS A 17 24.86 -9.48 -1.43
N SER A 18 25.56 -10.43 -0.80
CA SER A 18 26.61 -11.19 -1.47
C SER A 18 26.05 -12.17 -2.52
N LEU A 19 24.94 -12.85 -2.21
CA LEU A 19 24.23 -13.70 -3.18
C LEU A 19 23.73 -12.90 -4.37
N ALA A 20 23.11 -11.74 -4.14
CA ALA A 20 22.63 -10.83 -5.17
C ALA A 20 23.76 -10.41 -6.13
N LYS A 21 24.93 -10.05 -5.57
CA LYS A 21 26.11 -9.70 -6.36
C LYS A 21 26.63 -10.87 -7.21
N SER A 22 26.62 -12.09 -6.67
CA SER A 22 27.10 -13.28 -7.38
C SER A 22 26.12 -13.76 -8.46
N LEU A 23 24.81 -13.59 -8.25
CA LEU A 23 23.75 -14.03 -9.16
C LEU A 23 23.29 -12.93 -10.13
N GLY A 24 23.79 -11.69 -9.97
CA GLY A 24 23.54 -10.59 -10.89
C GLY A 24 22.17 -9.93 -10.75
N PHE A 25 21.52 -10.02 -9.58
CA PHE A 25 20.26 -9.31 -9.30
C PHE A 25 20.44 -8.23 -8.25
N GLU A 26 19.55 -7.24 -8.23
CA GLU A 26 19.60 -6.12 -7.30
C GLU A 26 18.49 -6.22 -6.26
N ILE A 27 18.83 -6.01 -4.99
CA ILE A 27 17.85 -6.01 -3.90
C ILE A 27 17.27 -4.61 -3.79
N VAL A 28 16.10 -4.42 -4.40
CA VAL A 28 15.34 -3.17 -4.26
C VAL A 28 14.53 -3.24 -2.96
N LYS A 29 14.72 -2.25 -2.08
CA LYS A 29 13.78 -1.99 -1.00
C LYS A 29 12.67 -1.13 -1.57
N GLU A 30 11.47 -1.67 -1.60
CA GLU A 30 10.28 -0.87 -1.88
C GLU A 30 10.07 0.08 -0.69
N GLU A 31 10.37 1.37 -0.89
CA GLU A 31 10.40 2.36 0.19
C GLU A 31 9.00 2.71 0.72
N ASN A 32 7.96 2.53 -0.10
CA ASN A 32 6.58 2.76 0.30
C ASN A 32 5.73 1.51 0.03
N PRO A 33 5.27 0.80 1.07
CA PRO A 33 4.34 -0.32 0.89
C PRO A 33 2.93 0.14 0.50
N TYR A 34 2.68 1.46 0.49
CA TYR A 34 1.40 2.04 0.12
C TYR A 34 1.47 2.59 -1.31
N ASN A 35 0.46 2.27 -2.11
CA ASN A 35 0.30 2.86 -3.44
C ASN A 35 0.04 4.38 -3.29
N PRO A 36 0.88 5.25 -3.88
CA PRO A 36 0.71 6.70 -3.77
C PRO A 36 -0.62 7.21 -4.34
N GLU A 37 -1.18 6.54 -5.35
CA GLU A 37 -2.50 6.90 -5.90
C GLU A 37 -3.60 6.68 -4.86
N PHE A 38 -3.55 5.55 -4.16
CA PHE A 38 -4.51 5.23 -3.09
C PHE A 38 -4.42 6.22 -1.92
N VAL A 39 -3.20 6.63 -1.53
CA VAL A 39 -3.01 7.65 -0.48
C VAL A 39 -3.60 8.99 -0.91
N LYS A 40 -3.45 9.35 -2.20
CA LYS A 40 -4.01 10.58 -2.75
C LYS A 40 -5.54 10.58 -2.72
N GLU A 41 -6.18 9.47 -3.09
CA GLU A 41 -7.64 9.33 -3.03
C GLU A 41 -8.19 9.51 -1.61
N ILE A 42 -7.52 8.93 -0.60
CA ILE A 42 -7.93 9.09 0.80
C ILE A 42 -7.87 10.56 1.23
N LEU A 43 -6.76 11.24 0.92
CA LEU A 43 -6.59 12.66 1.28
C LEU A 43 -7.63 13.55 0.58
N GLU A 44 -7.96 13.25 -0.68
CA GLU A 44 -8.99 13.98 -1.42
C GLU A 44 -10.40 13.73 -0.85
N ALA A 45 -10.68 12.49 -0.45
CA ALA A 45 -11.93 12.14 0.22
C ALA A 45 -12.08 12.86 1.57
N GLU A 46 -11.03 12.90 2.39
CA GLU A 46 -11.01 13.66 3.65
C GLU A 46 -11.29 15.15 3.42
N GLN A 47 -10.68 15.74 2.39
CA GLN A 47 -10.93 17.14 2.02
C GLN A 47 -12.37 17.34 1.54
N SER A 48 -12.93 16.40 0.78
CA SER A 48 -14.32 16.45 0.33
C SER A 48 -15.31 16.38 1.49
N ILE A 49 -15.01 15.59 2.53
CA ILE A 49 -15.80 15.56 3.78
C ILE A 49 -15.70 16.90 4.50
N LYS A 50 -14.49 17.48 4.64
CA LYS A 50 -14.29 18.80 5.27
C LYS A 50 -15.02 19.92 4.54
N ASN A 51 -15.05 19.86 3.20
CA ASN A 51 -15.76 20.81 2.35
C ASN A 51 -17.29 20.59 2.33
N GLY A 52 -17.82 19.68 3.15
CA GLY A 52 -19.26 19.47 3.31
C GLY A 52 -19.91 18.71 2.16
N LYS A 53 -19.14 18.05 1.29
CA LYS A 53 -19.68 17.19 0.21
C LYS A 53 -20.12 15.80 0.70
N GLY A 54 -19.92 15.51 1.99
CA GLY A 54 -20.38 14.26 2.61
C GLY A 54 -21.86 14.32 2.95
N ILE A 55 -22.62 13.32 2.49
CA ILE A 55 -24.03 13.13 2.88
C ILE A 55 -24.07 12.20 4.08
N LYS A 56 -24.71 12.62 5.17
CA LYS A 56 -25.02 11.72 6.28
C LYS A 56 -26.20 10.84 5.85
N MET A 57 -25.97 9.53 5.77
CA MET A 57 -26.98 8.55 5.41
C MET A 57 -27.18 7.56 6.57
N THR A 58 -28.41 7.08 6.72
CA THR A 58 -28.76 6.04 7.69
C THR A 58 -28.48 4.65 7.12
N MET A 59 -28.36 3.66 8.01
CA MET A 59 -28.06 2.28 7.63
C MET A 59 -29.15 1.65 6.75
N GLU A 60 -30.40 2.10 6.90
CA GLU A 60 -31.55 1.64 6.11
C GLU A 60 -31.47 2.17 4.67
N GLU A 61 -31.09 3.44 4.48
CA GLU A 61 -30.87 4.06 3.17
C GLU A 61 -29.71 3.40 2.41
N ILE A 62 -28.61 3.07 3.11
CA ILE A 62 -27.50 2.30 2.51
C ILE A 62 -27.99 0.93 2.02
N ARG A 63 -28.75 0.21 2.85
CA ARG A 63 -29.26 -1.12 2.50
C ARG A 63 -30.22 -1.10 1.31
N ALA A 64 -31.01 -0.03 1.16
CA ALA A 64 -31.89 0.13 0.01
C ALA A 64 -31.14 0.39 -1.31
N LEU A 65 -29.94 0.99 -1.25
CA LEU A 65 -29.10 1.26 -2.42
C LEU A 65 -28.31 0.02 -2.89
N CYS A 66 -27.95 -0.87 -1.96
CA CYS A 66 -27.31 -2.15 -2.27
C CYS A 66 -28.37 -3.22 -2.64
N LYS A 67 -28.80 -3.25 -3.92
CA LYS A 67 -29.65 -4.32 -4.47
C LYS A 67 -28.89 -5.62 -4.69
#